data_AF-A0A103EIA5-F1
#
_entry.id   AF-A0A103EIA5-F1
#
_cell.length_a   1.000
_cell.length_b   1.000
_cell.length_c   1.000
_cell.angle_alpha   90.00
_cell.angle_beta   90.00
_cell.angle_gamma   90.00
#
_symmetry.space_group_name_H-M   'P 1'
#
loop_
_entity.id
_entity.type
_entity.pdbx_description
1 polymer ?
#
loop_
_entity_poly.entity_id
_entity_poly.type
_entity_poly.pdbx_seq_one_letter_code
_entity_poly.pdbx_strand_id
1 'polypeptide(L)'
;MNAMAMKKTDLEKNKALKLTHAMKQSASARFGKGSEASAPDRRERRRLDQAQGIVPFACKLNIELVARLTERAASHPEGMTGLLTELLQRGLDETAE
;
A
#
# COMPACT_ATOMS: atom_id res chain seq x y z
N MET A 1 48.68 -26.25 -14.89
CA MET A 1 47.36 -26.54 -15.49
C MET A 1 46.86 -25.25 -16.15
N ASN A 2 46.73 -25.27 -17.48
CA ASN A 2 46.69 -24.08 -18.35
C ASN A 2 45.50 -23.16 -18.10
N ALA A 3 45.80 -21.88 -17.83
CA ALA A 3 44.89 -20.78 -18.08
C ALA A 3 44.73 -20.64 -19.61
N MET A 4 43.62 -21.16 -20.14
CA MET A 4 43.26 -20.95 -21.54
C MET A 4 42.90 -19.47 -21.72
N ALA A 5 43.86 -18.70 -22.23
CA ALA A 5 43.65 -17.34 -22.71
C ALA A 5 42.45 -17.33 -23.67
N MET A 6 41.39 -16.60 -23.31
CA MET A 6 40.17 -16.51 -24.11
C MET A 6 40.51 -16.09 -25.53
N LYS A 7 40.27 -16.98 -26.49
CA LYS A 7 40.44 -16.71 -27.92
C LYS A 7 39.48 -15.57 -28.28
N LYS A 8 39.89 -14.62 -29.13
CA LYS A 8 39.07 -13.45 -29.52
C LYS A 8 37.65 -13.84 -29.96
N THR A 9 37.50 -15.00 -30.59
CA THR A 9 36.23 -15.60 -31.00
C THR A 9 35.29 -15.92 -29.83
N ASP A 10 35.83 -16.38 -28.70
CA ASP A 10 35.03 -16.72 -27.52
C ASP A 10 34.55 -15.45 -26.80
N LEU A 11 35.32 -14.36 -26.89
CA LEU A 11 34.95 -13.06 -26.37
C LEU A 11 33.77 -12.46 -27.17
N GLU A 12 33.79 -12.60 -28.50
CA GLU A 12 32.69 -12.18 -29.37
C GLU A 12 31.42 -13.00 -29.16
N LYS A 13 31.54 -14.33 -28.99
CA LYS A 13 30.40 -15.19 -28.62
C LYS A 13 29.79 -14.78 -27.29
N ASN A 14 30.62 -14.53 -26.28
CA ASN A 14 30.14 -14.06 -24.98
C ASN A 14 29.44 -12.69 -25.06
N LYS A 15 29.91 -11.79 -25.94
CA LYS A 15 29.24 -10.50 -26.19
C LYS A 15 27.87 -10.68 -26.85
N ALA A 16 27.77 -11.55 -27.85
CA ALA A 16 26.49 -11.87 -28.50
C ALA A 16 25.50 -12.54 -27.52
N LEU A 17 25.99 -13.44 -26.66
CA LEU A 17 25.18 -14.05 -25.59
C LEU A 17 24.68 -13.01 -24.57
N LYS A 18 25.50 -12.02 -24.21
CA LYS A 18 25.08 -10.94 -23.30
C LYS A 18 24.01 -10.03 -23.92
N LEU A 19 24.16 -9.67 -25.19
CA LEU A 19 23.17 -8.86 -25.92
C LEU A 19 21.83 -9.58 -26.05
N THR A 20 21.84 -10.86 -26.41
CA THR A 20 20.62 -11.66 -26.52
C THR A 20 19.94 -11.87 -25.16
N HIS A 21 20.70 -12.05 -24.08
CA HIS A 21 20.14 -12.08 -22.72
C HIS A 21 19.53 -10.73 -22.31
N ALA A 22 20.18 -9.60 -22.62
CA ALA A 22 19.66 -8.27 -22.33
C ALA A 22 18.33 -8.00 -23.08
N MET A 23 18.23 -8.39 -24.36
CA MET A 23 16.99 -8.27 -25.15
C MET A 23 15.86 -9.18 -24.62
N LYS A 24 16.18 -10.37 -24.13
CA LYS A 24 15.17 -11.25 -23.48
C LYS A 24 14.72 -10.71 -22.12
N GLN A 25 15.59 -10.01 -21.38
CA GLN A 25 15.24 -9.38 -20.11
C GLN A 25 14.38 -8.12 -20.30
N SER A 26 14.54 -7.37 -21.39
CA SER A 26 13.70 -6.20 -21.69
C SER A 26 12.27 -6.55 -22.08
N ALA A 27 12.01 -7.79 -22.51
CA ALA A 27 10.66 -8.29 -22.81
C ALA A 27 9.92 -8.83 -21.57
N SER A 28 10.61 -8.97 -20.43
CA SER A 28 9.96 -9.32 -19.16
C SER A 28 9.45 -8.05 -18.50
N ALA A 29 8.36 -7.50 -19.06
CA ALA A 29 7.48 -6.60 -18.35
C ALA A 29 6.84 -7.41 -17.20
N ARG A 30 7.54 -7.39 -16.06
CA ARG A 30 7.13 -8.02 -14.82
C ARG A 30 5.74 -7.50 -14.47
N PHE A 31 4.78 -8.42 -14.51
CA PHE A 31 3.43 -8.38 -13.98
C PHE A 31 3.22 -7.29 -12.91
N GLY A 32 2.24 -6.40 -13.11
CA GLY A 32 1.67 -5.56 -12.03
C GLY A 32 1.71 -4.04 -12.19
N LYS A 33 2.29 -3.45 -13.26
CA LYS A 33 2.35 -1.98 -13.46
C LYS A 33 1.03 -1.33 -13.95
N GLY A 34 -0.12 -1.90 -13.60
CA GLY A 34 -1.45 -1.39 -14.01
C GLY A 34 -2.29 -0.81 -12.87
N SER A 35 -1.82 -0.85 -11.63
CA SER A 35 -2.58 -0.41 -10.44
C SER A 35 -1.82 0.55 -9.53
N GLU A 36 -0.94 1.37 -10.10
CA GLU A 36 -0.30 2.52 -9.43
C GLU A 36 -0.95 3.85 -9.88
N ALA A 37 -2.28 3.85 -10.01
CA ALA A 37 -3.02 5.10 -9.97
C ALA A 37 -3.12 5.56 -8.51
N SER A 38 -2.17 6.40 -8.09
CA SER A 38 -2.37 7.47 -7.10
C SER A 38 -3.18 7.11 -5.84
N ALA A 39 -2.68 6.17 -5.04
CA ALA A 39 -3.01 6.13 -3.62
C ALA A 39 -1.78 6.65 -2.87
N PRO A 40 -1.88 7.72 -2.06
CA PRO A 40 -0.75 8.21 -1.29
C PRO A 40 -0.23 7.09 -0.40
N ASP A 41 1.09 7.06 -0.24
CA ASP A 41 1.86 6.01 0.41
C ASP A 41 1.18 5.54 1.71
N ARG A 42 0.64 4.32 1.70
CA ARG A 42 -0.06 3.73 2.86
C ARG A 42 0.85 3.68 4.10
N ARG A 43 2.18 3.73 3.92
CA ARG A 43 3.13 3.79 5.03
C ARG A 43 3.21 5.16 5.68
N GLU A 44 3.24 6.23 4.88
CA GLU A 44 3.26 7.58 5.42
C GLU A 44 1.98 7.90 6.16
N ARG A 45 0.83 7.48 5.61
CA ARG A 45 -0.47 7.65 6.28
C ARG A 45 -0.52 6.91 7.62
N ARG A 46 -0.03 5.66 7.69
CA ARG A 46 0.08 4.91 8.96
C ARG A 46 1.04 5.55 9.97
N ARG A 47 2.13 6.19 9.51
CA ARG A 47 3.05 6.90 10.41
C ARG A 47 2.40 8.14 11.01
N LEU A 48 1.62 8.87 10.22
CA LEU A 48 0.83 10.02 10.70
C LEU A 48 -0.26 9.58 11.66
N ASP A 49 -1.00 8.52 11.33
CA ASP A 49 -2.04 7.95 12.20
C ASP A 49 -1.44 7.48 13.53
N GLN A 50 -0.31 6.77 13.51
CA GLN A 50 0.41 6.36 14.72
C GLN A 50 0.93 7.54 15.54
N ALA A 51 1.47 8.58 14.88
CA ALA A 51 1.92 9.79 15.55
C ALA A 51 0.76 10.56 16.21
N GLN A 52 -0.45 10.44 15.65
CA GLN A 52 -1.69 10.99 16.20
C GLN A 52 -2.39 10.05 17.21
N GLY A 53 -1.82 8.86 17.50
CA GLY A 53 -2.42 7.87 18.38
C GLY A 53 -3.64 7.16 17.80
N ILE A 54 -3.92 7.32 16.50
CA ILE A 54 -5.02 6.68 15.80
C ILE A 54 -4.63 5.23 15.48
N VAL A 55 -5.32 4.30 16.13
CA VAL A 55 -5.13 2.86 15.92
C VAL A 55 -6.26 2.32 15.04
N PRO A 56 -5.96 1.53 13.99
CA PRO A 56 -7.00 0.88 13.22
C PRO A 56 -7.74 -0.16 14.09
N PHE A 57 -9.01 0.11 14.38
CA PHE A 57 -9.86 -0.76 15.19
C PHE A 57 -10.95 -1.39 14.33
N ALA A 58 -10.85 -2.71 14.11
CA ALA A 58 -11.78 -3.44 13.26
C ALA A 58 -12.91 -4.06 14.08
N CYS A 59 -14.06 -3.39 14.15
CA CYS A 59 -15.30 -3.93 14.69
C CYS A 59 -16.30 -4.27 13.58
N LYS A 60 -17.03 -5.38 13.76
CA LYS A 60 -18.17 -5.71 12.90
C LYS A 60 -19.37 -4.88 13.34
N LEU A 61 -19.91 -4.08 12.42
CA LEU A 61 -21.12 -3.28 12.62
C LEU A 61 -22.23 -3.78 11.69
N ASN A 62 -23.48 -3.57 12.09
CA ASN A 62 -24.62 -3.83 11.23
C ASN A 62 -24.58 -2.88 10.02
N ILE A 63 -24.95 -3.38 8.83
CA ILE A 63 -24.95 -2.61 7.58
C ILE A 63 -25.83 -1.35 7.65
N GLU A 64 -26.98 -1.41 8.33
CA GLU A 64 -27.87 -0.26 8.50
C GLU A 64 -27.24 0.81 9.41
N LEU A 65 -26.50 0.37 10.44
CA LEU A 65 -25.77 1.29 11.32
C LEU A 65 -24.64 1.99 10.57
N VAL A 66 -23.90 1.27 9.72
CA VAL A 66 -22.86 1.86 8.87
C VAL A 66 -23.45 2.88 7.89
N ALA A 67 -24.62 2.61 7.31
CA ALA A 67 -25.31 3.56 6.44
C ALA A 67 -25.67 4.86 7.19
N ARG A 68 -26.27 4.74 8.38
CA ARG A 68 -26.60 5.89 9.23
C ARG A 68 -25.38 6.69 9.67
N LEU A 69 -24.29 6.01 10.04
CA LEU A 69 -23.02 6.66 10.38
C LEU A 69 -22.45 7.41 9.18
N THR A 70 -22.57 6.85 7.98
CA THR A 70 -22.05 7.47 6.75
C THR A 70 -22.85 8.72 6.38
N GLU A 71 -24.18 8.65 6.46
CA GLU A 71 -25.07 9.80 6.25
C GLU A 71 -24.77 10.92 7.24
N ARG A 72 -24.59 10.59 8.53
CA ARG A 72 -24.28 11.57 9.57
C ARG A 72 -22.85 12.11 9.45
N ALA A 73 -21.90 11.30 9.00
CA ALA A 73 -20.52 11.72 8.77
C ALA A 73 -20.41 12.71 7.59
N ALA A 74 -21.33 12.66 6.62
CA ALA A 74 -21.33 13.56 5.47
C ALA A 74 -21.51 15.04 5.87
N SER A 75 -22.17 15.32 6.99
CA SER A 75 -22.37 16.67 7.52
C SER A 75 -21.39 17.04 8.64
N HIS A 76 -20.48 16.13 9.02
CA HIS A 76 -19.59 16.34 10.16
C HIS A 76 -18.24 16.97 9.73
N PRO A 77 -17.77 18.06 10.37
CA PRO A 77 -16.53 18.76 9.96
C PRO A 77 -15.28 17.89 10.10
N GLU A 78 -15.28 16.92 11.03
CA GLU A 78 -14.18 15.97 11.23
C GLU A 78 -14.39 14.62 10.53
N GLY A 79 -15.42 14.53 9.67
CA GLY A 79 -15.78 13.32 8.94
C GLY A 79 -16.14 12.13 9.85
N MET A 80 -15.97 10.91 9.33
CA MET A 80 -16.37 9.67 10.00
C MET A 80 -15.61 9.42 11.31
N THR A 81 -14.31 9.67 11.33
CA THR A 81 -13.47 9.36 12.51
C THR A 81 -13.81 10.27 13.68
N GLY A 82 -13.97 11.59 13.46
CA GLY A 82 -14.37 12.50 14.54
C GLY A 82 -15.80 12.23 15.04
N LEU A 83 -16.75 11.95 14.14
CA LEU A 83 -18.10 11.54 14.53
C LEU A 83 -18.09 10.29 15.41
N LEU A 84 -17.30 9.28 15.04
CA LEU A 84 -17.18 8.05 15.83
C LEU A 84 -16.55 8.32 17.20
N THR A 85 -15.52 9.16 17.29
CA THR A 85 -14.91 9.55 18.56
C THR A 85 -15.92 10.21 19.48
N GLU A 86 -16.72 11.17 18.99
CA GLU A 86 -17.74 11.86 19.78
C GLU A 86 -18.84 10.90 20.27
N LEU A 87 -19.33 10.02 19.38
CA LEU A 87 -20.35 9.03 19.73
C LEU A 87 -19.85 7.99 20.73
N LEU A 88 -18.61 7.52 20.58
CA LEU A 88 -18.01 6.55 21.49
C LEU A 88 -17.75 7.18 22.86
N GLN A 89 -17.22 8.40 22.92
CA GLN A 89 -16.97 9.08 24.19
C GLN A 89 -18.28 9.31 24.95
N ARG A 90 -19.32 9.82 24.28
CA ARG A 90 -20.64 10.01 24.91
C ARG A 90 -21.23 8.72 25.46
N GLY A 91 -21.15 7.62 24.71
CA GLY A 91 -21.67 6.34 25.17
C GLY A 91 -20.89 5.75 26.34
N LEU A 92 -19.58 6.00 26.40
CA LEU A 92 -18.73 5.61 27.55
C LEU A 92 -19.03 6.47 28.79
N ASP A 93 -19.25 7.77 28.60
CA ASP A 93 -19.58 8.69 29.71
C ASP A 93 -20.97 8.38 30.29
N GLU A 94 -21.97 8.12 29.43
CA GLU A 94 -23.35 7.79 29.84
C GLU A 94 -23.44 6.46 30.61
N THR A 95 -22.53 5.51 30.35
CA THR A 95 -22.51 4.21 31.04
C THR A 95 -21.60 4.18 32.27
N ALA A 96 -20.81 5.24 32.48
CA ALA A 96 -19.93 5.38 33.65
C ALA A 96 -20.64 6.05 34.84
N GLU A 97 -21.76 6.72 34.61
CA GLU A 97 -22.69 7.22 35.65
C GLU A 97 -23.68 6.13 36.11
#